data_AF-A0A2S7QPU4-F1
#
_entry.id   AF-A0A2S7QPU4-F1
#
_cell.length_a   1.000
_cell.length_b   1.000
_cell.length_c   1.000
_cell.angle_alpha   90.00
_cell.angle_beta   90.00
_cell.angle_gamma   90.00
#
_symmetry.space_group_name_H-M   'P 1'
#
loop_
_entity.id
_entity.type
_entity.pdbx_description
1 polymer ?
#
loop_
_entity_poly.entity_id
_entity_poly.type
_entity_poly.pdbx_seq_one_letter_code
_entity_poly.pdbx_strand_id
1 'polypeptide(L)'
;MQNLSFLDLPGEIRNQIYIDVLILPPIFARRQLGGDPPIYPQILRVCKQVHEEAKQILYGGNVFIAHPNLLNGWPRLRWKYDTISSQNVIAYIKRYYLIVRLDCDPNFTAENAEKAFSGIEELTIRVEQAEFRGSDYQVLKLFEGVRGVKKTKVYGSVTGFPRYCEWLQDVMRTPKEVGVTDFEKSEELGAMKLWDDFGR
;
A
#
# COMPACT_ATOMS: atom_id res chain seq x y z
N MET A 1 -25.06 -34.16 -24.68
CA MET A 1 -24.80 -32.84 -24.09
C MET A 1 -23.29 -32.67 -24.04
N GLN A 2 -22.72 -31.65 -24.69
CA GLN A 2 -21.30 -31.36 -24.53
C GLN A 2 -21.10 -30.76 -23.14
N ASN A 3 -20.20 -31.35 -22.34
CA ASN A 3 -19.78 -30.78 -21.08
C ASN A 3 -18.84 -29.61 -21.37
N LEU A 4 -19.25 -28.40 -20.99
CA LEU A 4 -18.39 -27.23 -20.96
C LEU A 4 -17.40 -27.37 -19.79
N SER A 5 -16.11 -27.28 -20.09
CA SER A 5 -15.06 -27.19 -19.08
C SER A 5 -14.73 -25.72 -18.76
N PHE A 6 -14.03 -25.50 -17.65
CA PHE A 6 -13.64 -24.16 -17.23
C PHE A 6 -12.75 -23.43 -18.26
N LEU A 7 -11.90 -24.16 -18.99
CA LEU A 7 -11.00 -23.57 -19.98
C LEU A 7 -11.70 -23.24 -21.31
N ASP A 8 -12.91 -23.75 -21.52
CA ASP A 8 -13.75 -23.39 -22.68
C ASP A 8 -14.42 -22.02 -22.51
N LEU A 9 -14.40 -21.47 -21.29
CA LEU A 9 -14.90 -20.11 -21.01
C LEU A 9 -13.96 -19.07 -21.65
N PRO A 10 -14.47 -17.93 -22.16
CA PRO A 10 -13.63 -16.80 -22.57
C PRO A 10 -12.72 -16.31 -21.43
N GLY A 11 -11.55 -15.77 -21.78
CA GLY A 11 -10.55 -15.34 -20.80
C GLY A 11 -11.07 -14.27 -19.83
N GLU A 12 -11.94 -13.38 -20.31
CA GLU A 12 -12.60 -12.35 -19.51
C GLU A 12 -13.49 -12.96 -18.41
N ILE A 13 -14.22 -14.02 -18.73
CA ILE A 13 -15.08 -14.72 -17.77
C ILE A 13 -14.23 -15.46 -16.75
N ARG A 14 -13.13 -16.10 -17.19
CA ARG A 14 -12.17 -16.72 -16.25
C ARG A 14 -11.57 -15.68 -15.31
N ASN A 15 -11.18 -14.51 -15.83
CA ASN A 15 -10.66 -13.41 -15.02
C ASN A 15 -11.67 -12.92 -13.99
N GLN A 16 -12.95 -12.79 -14.35
CA GLN A 16 -13.99 -12.43 -13.38
C GLN A 16 -14.11 -13.47 -12.28
N ILE A 17 -14.11 -14.76 -12.63
CA ILE A 17 -14.14 -15.85 -11.63
C ILE A 17 -12.91 -15.79 -10.72
N TYR A 18 -11.72 -15.56 -11.27
CA TYR A 18 -10.51 -15.38 -10.46
C TYR A 18 -10.61 -14.17 -9.53
N ILE A 19 -11.16 -13.05 -9.99
CA ILE A 19 -11.37 -11.86 -9.16
C ILE A 19 -12.28 -12.20 -7.97
N ASP A 20 -13.40 -12.86 -8.24
CA ASP A 20 -14.41 -13.18 -7.21
C ASP A 20 -13.88 -14.13 -6.13
N VAL A 21 -12.93 -15.01 -6.47
CA VAL A 21 -12.39 -16.03 -5.54
C VAL A 21 -11.02 -15.68 -4.94
N LEU A 22 -10.29 -14.71 -5.51
CA LEU A 22 -8.92 -14.35 -5.10
C LEU A 22 -8.76 -12.92 -4.59
N ILE A 23 -9.67 -12.00 -4.91
CA ILE A 23 -9.56 -10.61 -4.47
C ILE A 23 -10.33 -10.41 -3.18
N LEU A 24 -9.62 -9.89 -2.18
CA LEU A 24 -10.19 -9.54 -0.89
C LEU A 24 -10.48 -8.03 -0.82
N PRO A 25 -11.54 -7.61 -0.11
CA PRO A 25 -11.80 -6.21 0.17
C PRO A 25 -10.59 -5.52 0.85
N PRO A 26 -10.34 -4.22 0.61
CA PRO A 26 -9.21 -3.50 1.21
C PRO A 26 -9.16 -3.63 2.73
N ILE A 27 -7.95 -3.72 3.31
CA ILE A 27 -7.72 -3.97 4.75
C ILE A 27 -8.38 -2.90 5.65
N PHE A 28 -8.53 -1.67 5.14
CA PHE A 28 -9.13 -0.55 5.85
C PHE A 28 -10.63 -0.35 5.55
N ALA A 29 -11.24 -1.22 4.71
CA ALA A 29 -12.69 -1.23 4.59
C ALA A 29 -13.29 -1.57 5.96
N ARG A 30 -14.43 -0.95 6.31
CA ARG A 30 -15.16 -1.31 7.53
C ARG A 30 -15.36 -2.82 7.53
N ARG A 31 -14.75 -3.51 8.49
CA ARG A 31 -14.93 -4.96 8.63
C ARG A 31 -16.43 -5.21 8.71
N GLN A 32 -16.98 -5.93 7.73
CA GLN A 32 -18.33 -6.45 7.88
C GLN A 32 -18.34 -7.31 9.16
N LEU A 33 -19.43 -7.23 9.91
CA LEU A 33 -19.67 -8.03 11.12
C LEU A 33 -19.54 -9.52 10.74
N GLY A 34 -18.35 -10.11 10.87
CA GLY A 34 -18.07 -11.45 10.34
C GLY A 34 -16.60 -11.76 9.98
N GLY A 35 -15.72 -10.75 9.89
CA GLY A 35 -14.29 -10.97 9.63
C GLY A 35 -13.91 -10.89 8.15
N ASP A 36 -12.67 -11.26 7.81
CA ASP A 36 -12.18 -11.25 6.42
C ASP A 36 -12.89 -12.36 5.61
N PRO A 37 -13.40 -12.08 4.40
CA PRO A 37 -14.03 -13.10 3.57
C PRO A 37 -13.06 -14.26 3.26
N PRO A 38 -13.59 -15.46 2.98
CA PRO A 38 -12.77 -16.58 2.56
C PRO A 38 -12.09 -16.27 1.22
N ILE A 39 -10.90 -16.81 1.04
CA ILE A 39 -10.17 -16.79 -0.23
C ILE A 39 -9.87 -18.23 -0.63
N TYR A 40 -9.87 -18.52 -1.94
CA TYR A 40 -9.74 -19.88 -2.47
C TYR A 40 -8.49 -20.05 -3.33
N PRO A 41 -7.27 -19.92 -2.76
CA PRO A 41 -6.02 -20.01 -3.51
C PRO A 41 -5.75 -21.41 -4.08
N GLN A 42 -6.51 -22.43 -3.67
CA GLN A 42 -6.42 -23.80 -4.18
C GLN A 42 -6.64 -23.86 -5.69
N ILE A 43 -7.36 -22.90 -6.28
CA ILE A 43 -7.54 -22.80 -7.73
C ILE A 43 -6.21 -22.68 -8.49
N LEU A 44 -5.19 -22.06 -7.89
CA LEU A 44 -3.84 -21.95 -8.48
C LEU A 44 -3.13 -23.31 -8.63
N ARG A 45 -3.65 -24.38 -8.01
CA ARG A 45 -3.07 -25.73 -8.08
C ARG A 45 -3.71 -26.62 -9.14
N VAL A 46 -4.75 -26.15 -9.84
CA VAL A 46 -5.52 -26.98 -10.78
C VAL A 46 -4.70 -27.36 -12.01
N CYS A 47 -4.15 -26.39 -12.73
CA CYS A 47 -3.29 -26.62 -13.88
C CYS A 47 -2.37 -25.41 -14.16
N LYS A 48 -1.41 -25.57 -15.08
CA LYS A 48 -0.44 -24.50 -15.43
C LYS A 48 -1.11 -23.24 -15.96
N GLN A 49 -2.12 -23.37 -16.83
CA GLN A 49 -2.80 -22.21 -17.41
C GLN A 49 -3.51 -21.40 -16.33
N VAL A 50 -4.31 -22.06 -15.49
CA VAL A 50 -5.00 -21.42 -14.36
C VAL A 50 -4.00 -20.78 -13.40
N HIS A 51 -2.88 -21.46 -13.11
CA HIS A 51 -1.82 -20.92 -12.27
C HIS A 51 -1.27 -19.60 -12.81
N GLU A 52 -0.92 -19.55 -14.09
CA GLU A 52 -0.33 -18.36 -14.72
C GLU A 52 -1.32 -17.18 -14.80
N GLU A 53 -2.59 -17.45 -15.13
CA GLU A 53 -3.64 -16.44 -15.18
C GLU A 53 -3.96 -15.90 -13.77
N ALA A 54 -4.21 -16.80 -12.82
CA ALA A 54 -4.70 -16.45 -11.49
C ALA A 54 -3.62 -15.84 -10.58
N LYS A 55 -2.34 -16.20 -10.72
CA LYS A 55 -1.28 -15.67 -9.84
C LYS A 55 -1.12 -14.16 -9.96
N GLN A 56 -1.28 -13.59 -11.17
CA GLN A 56 -1.22 -12.14 -11.39
C GLN A 56 -2.36 -11.43 -10.66
N ILE A 57 -3.56 -12.00 -10.72
CA ILE A 57 -4.75 -11.45 -10.07
C ILE A 57 -4.60 -11.52 -8.55
N LEU A 58 -4.19 -12.68 -8.02
CA LEU A 58 -3.99 -12.85 -6.58
C LEU A 58 -2.94 -11.88 -6.02
N TYR A 59 -1.74 -11.85 -6.59
CA TYR A 59 -0.62 -11.09 -6.01
C TYR A 59 -0.59 -9.63 -6.43
N GLY A 60 -0.98 -9.31 -7.67
CA GLY A 60 -1.03 -7.93 -8.17
C GLY A 60 -2.32 -7.19 -7.82
N GLY A 61 -3.43 -7.90 -7.66
CA GLY A 61 -4.74 -7.31 -7.38
C GLY A 61 -5.01 -7.01 -5.91
N ASN A 62 -4.42 -7.78 -4.98
CA ASN A 62 -4.64 -7.61 -3.55
C ASN A 62 -3.70 -6.58 -2.92
N VAL A 63 -4.15 -5.97 -1.82
CA VAL A 63 -3.29 -5.19 -0.92
C VAL A 63 -2.69 -6.14 0.12
N PHE A 64 -1.36 -6.14 0.21
CA PHE A 64 -0.59 -6.94 1.15
C PHE A 64 -0.12 -6.08 2.32
N ILE A 65 -0.06 -6.69 3.49
CA ILE A 65 0.47 -6.04 4.67
C ILE A 65 1.99 -6.16 4.65
N ALA A 66 2.68 -5.02 4.66
CA ALA A 66 4.12 -4.95 4.80
C ALA A 66 4.55 -5.37 6.21
N HIS A 67 5.71 -6.00 6.31
CA HIS A 67 6.31 -6.33 7.60
C HIS A 67 6.84 -5.04 8.26
N PRO A 68 6.64 -4.81 9.57
CA PRO A 68 7.03 -3.55 10.21
C PRO A 68 8.53 -3.26 10.10
N ASN A 69 9.38 -4.28 10.11
CA ASN A 69 10.85 -4.12 10.04
C ASN A 69 11.44 -4.42 8.66
N LEU A 70 10.79 -5.30 7.89
CA LEU A 70 11.32 -5.82 6.61
C LEU A 70 10.56 -5.25 5.41
N LEU A 71 9.57 -4.40 5.65
CA LEU A 71 8.80 -3.67 4.66
C LEU A 71 8.19 -4.62 3.61
N ASN A 72 8.63 -4.51 2.35
CA ASN A 72 8.16 -5.34 1.25
C ASN A 72 8.85 -6.72 1.17
N GLY A 73 9.79 -7.02 2.07
CA GLY A 73 10.55 -8.26 2.06
C GLY A 73 9.72 -9.48 2.47
N TRP A 74 8.91 -9.35 3.52
CA TRP A 74 8.05 -10.43 4.04
C TRP A 74 6.58 -10.00 4.10
N PRO A 75 5.94 -9.73 2.95
CA PRO A 75 4.55 -9.31 2.93
C PRO A 75 3.64 -10.46 3.35
N ARG A 76 2.48 -10.12 3.90
CA ARG A 76 1.43 -11.09 4.21
C ARG A 76 0.08 -10.61 3.70
N LEU A 77 -0.75 -11.52 3.20
CA LEU A 77 -2.03 -11.15 2.63
C LEU A 77 -2.98 -10.60 3.71
N ARG A 78 -3.08 -11.28 4.86
CA ARG A 78 -3.87 -10.87 6.03
C ARG A 78 -3.17 -11.30 7.32
N TRP A 79 -3.61 -10.78 8.45
CA TRP A 79 -3.07 -11.14 9.78
C TRP A 79 -3.26 -12.60 10.17
N LYS A 80 -4.18 -13.32 9.52
CA LYS A 80 -4.36 -14.77 9.70
C LYS A 80 -3.45 -15.63 8.83
N TYR A 81 -2.78 -15.06 7.82
CA TYR A 81 -1.93 -15.80 6.88
C TYR A 81 -0.46 -15.55 7.15
N ASP A 82 0.37 -16.56 6.89
CA ASP A 82 1.82 -16.45 7.02
C ASP A 82 2.44 -15.44 6.05
N THR A 83 3.67 -15.04 6.34
CA THR A 83 4.47 -14.19 5.49
C THR A 83 4.93 -14.94 4.24
N ILE A 84 4.95 -14.23 3.11
CA ILE A 84 5.47 -14.73 1.85
C ILE A 84 6.97 -14.42 1.81
N SER A 85 7.78 -15.45 1.58
CA SER A 85 9.25 -15.34 1.44
C SER A 85 9.74 -15.51 0.00
N SER A 86 8.88 -15.96 -0.91
CA SER A 86 9.26 -16.21 -2.31
C SER A 86 9.42 -14.91 -3.09
N GLN A 87 10.65 -14.58 -3.48
CA GLN A 87 10.96 -13.36 -4.22
C GLN A 87 10.22 -13.25 -5.56
N ASN A 88 10.02 -14.38 -6.25
CA ASN A 88 9.28 -14.44 -7.50
C ASN A 88 7.82 -14.03 -7.31
N VAL A 89 7.22 -14.39 -6.17
CA VAL A 89 5.84 -14.01 -5.83
C VAL A 89 5.79 -12.53 -5.41
N ILE A 90 6.74 -12.10 -4.57
CA ILE A 90 6.84 -10.72 -4.09
C ILE A 90 6.96 -9.73 -5.25
N ALA A 91 7.64 -10.10 -6.34
CA ALA A 91 7.76 -9.27 -7.53
C ALA A 91 6.41 -8.84 -8.14
N TYR A 92 5.36 -9.65 -7.98
CA TYR A 92 4.00 -9.34 -8.45
C TYR A 92 3.21 -8.43 -7.48
N ILE A 93 3.64 -8.33 -6.22
CA ILE A 93 2.94 -7.53 -5.22
C ILE A 93 3.29 -6.06 -5.41
N LYS A 94 2.28 -5.26 -5.77
CA LYS A 94 2.43 -3.82 -6.04
C LYS A 94 1.62 -2.92 -5.11
N ARG A 95 0.86 -3.49 -4.17
CA ARG A 95 -0.06 -2.76 -3.31
C ARG A 95 0.20 -3.14 -1.87
N TYR A 96 0.60 -2.16 -1.07
CA TYR A 96 1.05 -2.37 0.30
C TYR A 96 0.24 -1.56 1.30
N TYR A 97 0.04 -2.17 2.46
CA TYR A 97 -0.51 -1.59 3.66
C TYR A 97 0.51 -1.71 4.78
N LEU A 98 0.88 -0.59 5.39
CA LEU A 98 1.86 -0.52 6.47
C LEU A 98 1.23 0.13 7.69
N ILE A 99 1.55 -0.40 8.87
CA ILE A 99 1.24 0.26 10.14
C ILE A 99 2.54 0.83 10.68
N VAL A 100 2.53 2.13 10.97
CA VAL A 100 3.66 2.87 11.53
C VAL A 100 3.25 3.40 12.90
N ARG A 101 4.05 3.09 13.91
CA ARG A 101 3.91 3.65 15.24
C ARG A 101 4.78 4.89 15.36
N LEU A 102 4.21 6.01 15.84
CA LEU A 102 4.95 7.26 16.05
C LEU A 102 5.75 7.24 17.37
N ASP A 103 5.31 6.43 18.32
CA ASP A 103 5.84 6.34 19.68
C ASP A 103 6.88 5.22 19.84
N CYS A 104 7.38 4.66 18.74
CA CYS A 104 8.39 3.61 18.72
C CYS A 104 9.41 3.90 17.62
N ASP A 105 10.68 3.69 17.93
CA ASP A 105 11.71 3.76 16.90
C ASP A 105 11.51 2.64 15.87
N PRO A 106 11.36 2.98 14.59
CA PRO A 106 11.25 1.99 13.53
C PRO A 106 12.61 1.29 13.33
N ASN A 107 12.58 -0.03 13.14
CA ASN A 107 13.81 -0.80 12.83
C ASN A 107 14.17 -0.77 11.33
N PHE A 108 13.82 0.29 10.62
CA PHE A 108 14.15 0.46 9.20
C PHE A 108 14.60 1.90 8.91
N THR A 109 15.40 2.06 7.86
CA THR A 109 15.95 3.35 7.43
C THR A 109 15.12 3.96 6.30
N ALA A 110 15.34 5.26 6.04
CA ALA A 110 14.71 5.95 4.91
C ALA A 110 15.07 5.32 3.57
N GLU A 111 16.33 4.89 3.40
CA GLU A 111 16.82 4.18 2.21
C GLU A 111 16.07 2.86 1.99
N ASN A 112 15.84 2.09 3.07
CA ASN A 112 15.07 0.85 2.99
C ASN A 112 13.61 1.12 2.59
N ALA A 113 12.99 2.18 3.11
CA ALA A 113 11.63 2.59 2.75
C ALA A 113 11.54 3.02 1.29
N GLU A 114 12.47 3.86 0.83
CA GLU A 114 12.58 4.28 -0.56
C GLU A 114 12.69 3.08 -1.49
N LYS A 115 13.62 2.16 -1.20
CA LYS A 115 13.86 0.96 -1.99
C LYS A 115 12.64 0.03 -1.99
N ALA A 116 11.94 -0.08 -0.87
CA ALA A 116 10.81 -0.98 -0.72
C ALA A 116 9.56 -0.52 -1.46
N PHE A 117 9.29 0.79 -1.47
CA PHE A 117 7.99 1.31 -1.87
C PHE A 117 8.00 2.26 -3.08
N SER A 118 9.16 2.67 -3.59
CA SER A 118 9.17 3.51 -4.80
C SER A 118 8.66 2.76 -6.02
N GLY A 119 7.86 3.42 -6.86
CA GLY A 119 7.34 2.87 -8.11
C GLY A 119 6.23 1.82 -7.98
N ILE A 120 5.69 1.61 -6.78
CA ILE A 120 4.57 0.68 -6.57
C ILE A 120 3.22 1.31 -6.96
N GLU A 121 2.18 0.49 -7.05
CA GLU A 121 0.85 0.99 -7.42
C GLU A 121 0.13 1.66 -6.26
N GLU A 122 0.15 1.06 -5.07
CA GLU A 122 -0.58 1.58 -3.92
C GLU A 122 0.25 1.46 -2.64
N LEU A 123 0.37 2.56 -1.91
CA LEU A 123 0.92 2.59 -0.55
C LEU A 123 -0.12 3.19 0.40
N THR A 124 -0.56 2.41 1.38
CA THR A 124 -1.38 2.90 2.48
C THR A 124 -0.59 2.81 3.78
N ILE A 125 -0.39 3.94 4.45
CA ILE A 125 0.26 4.03 5.77
C ILE A 125 -0.80 4.37 6.81
N ARG A 126 -1.03 3.47 7.75
CA ARG A 126 -1.81 3.73 8.95
C ARG A 126 -0.88 4.12 10.08
N VAL A 127 -1.14 5.27 10.66
CA VAL A 127 -0.36 5.85 11.75
C VAL A 127 -1.05 5.56 13.08
N GLU A 128 -0.29 5.02 14.04
CA GLU A 128 -0.75 4.72 15.40
C GLU A 128 0.18 5.34 16.44
N GLN A 129 -0.37 5.66 17.61
CA GLN A 129 0.37 6.11 18.80
C GLN A 129 -0.43 5.68 20.04
N ALA A 130 0.26 5.44 21.17
CA ALA A 130 -0.40 5.09 22.42
C ALA A 130 -1.14 6.28 23.06
N GLU A 131 -0.54 7.47 23.02
CA GLU A 131 -1.09 8.68 23.65
C GLU A 131 -1.69 9.64 22.63
N PHE A 132 -2.84 10.24 22.95
CA PHE A 132 -3.47 11.22 22.07
C PHE A 132 -2.60 12.48 21.96
N ARG A 133 -2.06 12.73 20.75
CA ARG A 133 -1.14 13.86 20.46
C ARG A 133 0.19 13.79 21.22
N GLY A 134 0.63 12.59 21.62
CA GLY A 134 1.90 12.42 22.31
C GLY A 134 3.13 12.49 21.41
N SER A 135 2.97 12.27 20.09
CA SER A 135 4.09 12.16 19.15
C SER A 135 3.92 13.05 17.92
N ASP A 136 5.04 13.50 17.35
CA ASP A 136 5.09 14.28 16.12
C ASP A 136 5.22 13.37 14.87
N TYR A 137 5.52 13.97 13.72
CA TYR A 137 5.66 13.25 12.45
C TYR A 137 7.07 12.74 12.15
N GLN A 138 8.05 12.81 13.06
CA GLN A 138 9.46 12.48 12.73
C GLN A 138 9.62 11.11 12.08
N VAL A 139 8.90 10.09 12.56
CA VAL A 139 8.97 8.72 12.01
C VAL A 139 8.53 8.67 10.54
N LEU A 140 7.59 9.53 10.14
CA LEU A 140 7.10 9.59 8.76
C LEU A 140 8.13 10.21 7.80
N LYS A 141 9.14 10.94 8.30
CA LYS A 141 10.24 11.45 7.47
C LYS A 141 11.00 10.34 6.74
N LEU A 142 10.99 9.12 7.28
CA LEU A 142 11.59 7.96 6.61
C LEU A 142 10.96 7.66 5.25
N PHE A 143 9.74 8.13 4.97
CA PHE A 143 9.07 7.95 3.69
C PHE A 143 9.27 9.12 2.72
N GLU A 144 9.96 10.19 3.13
CA GLU A 144 10.18 11.37 2.29
C GLU A 144 11.04 11.10 1.06
N GLY A 145 11.76 9.98 0.99
CA GLY A 145 12.49 9.52 -0.20
C GLY A 145 11.66 8.67 -1.16
N VAL A 146 10.50 8.16 -0.74
CA VAL A 146 9.65 7.30 -1.58
C VAL A 146 9.05 8.09 -2.74
N ARG A 147 9.13 7.58 -3.97
CA ARG A 147 8.68 8.29 -5.19
C ARG A 147 7.90 7.39 -6.15
N GLY A 148 7.12 8.00 -7.03
CA GLY A 148 6.45 7.33 -8.15
C GLY A 148 5.35 6.34 -7.75
N VAL A 149 4.76 6.50 -6.57
CA VAL A 149 3.64 5.67 -6.12
C VAL A 149 2.35 6.16 -6.79
N LYS A 150 1.60 5.31 -7.48
CA LYS A 150 0.39 5.78 -8.20
C LYS A 150 -0.72 6.25 -7.26
N LYS A 151 -0.91 5.56 -6.14
CA LYS A 151 -1.94 5.85 -5.13
C LYS A 151 -1.35 5.80 -3.73
N THR A 152 -1.50 6.90 -2.99
CA THR A 152 -0.99 7.02 -1.62
C THR A 152 -2.11 7.39 -0.67
N LYS A 153 -2.08 6.82 0.54
CA LYS A 153 -2.99 7.16 1.62
C LYS A 153 -2.27 7.14 2.96
N VAL A 154 -2.25 8.26 3.68
CA VAL A 154 -1.75 8.35 5.06
C VAL A 154 -2.90 8.72 5.98
N TYR A 155 -3.18 7.92 7.00
CA TYR A 155 -4.33 8.14 7.90
C TYR A 155 -4.12 7.53 9.29
N GLY A 156 -5.03 7.80 10.23
CA GLY A 156 -4.96 7.29 11.61
C GLY A 156 -4.72 8.43 12.59
N SER A 157 -3.69 8.30 13.42
CA SER A 157 -3.30 9.29 14.43
C SER A 157 -2.56 10.50 13.86
N VAL A 158 -3.16 11.15 12.87
CA VAL A 158 -2.55 12.23 12.07
C VAL A 158 -3.09 13.63 12.39
N THR A 159 -3.97 13.75 13.39
CA THR A 159 -4.68 15.01 13.71
C THR A 159 -3.77 16.14 14.15
N GLY A 160 -2.53 15.86 14.56
CA GLY A 160 -1.53 16.86 14.95
C GLY A 160 -0.77 17.49 13.76
N PHE A 161 -0.78 16.85 12.58
CA PHE A 161 0.03 17.28 11.43
C PHE A 161 -0.63 16.93 10.08
N PRO A 162 -1.91 17.29 9.86
CA PRO A 162 -2.63 16.91 8.64
C PRO A 162 -1.96 17.42 7.35
N ARG A 163 -1.42 18.64 7.36
CA ARG A 163 -0.72 19.24 6.21
C ARG A 163 0.54 18.47 5.82
N TYR A 164 1.30 17.99 6.80
CA TYR A 164 2.47 17.15 6.54
C TYR A 164 2.06 15.84 5.86
N CYS A 165 0.98 15.21 6.31
CA CYS A 165 0.46 13.99 5.68
C CYS A 165 -0.01 14.22 4.25
N GLU A 166 -0.65 15.36 3.95
CA GLU A 166 -1.05 15.73 2.59
C GLU A 166 0.18 15.93 1.71
N TRP A 167 1.13 16.76 2.14
CA TRP A 167 2.40 16.96 1.44
C TRP A 167 3.12 15.63 1.20
N LEU A 168 3.30 14.79 2.22
CA LEU A 168 3.99 13.50 2.10
C LEU A 168 3.30 12.59 1.07
N GLN A 169 1.97 12.57 1.03
CA GLN A 169 1.22 11.80 0.04
C GLN A 169 1.51 12.26 -1.39
N ASP A 170 1.64 13.56 -1.61
CA ASP A 170 1.95 14.14 -2.93
C ASP A 170 3.42 13.94 -3.32
N VAL A 171 4.33 14.08 -2.36
CA VAL A 171 5.74 13.75 -2.50
C VAL A 171 5.92 12.31 -2.96
N MET A 172 5.21 11.37 -2.33
CA MET A 172 5.28 9.95 -2.70
C MET A 172 4.72 9.66 -4.11
N ARG A 173 3.80 10.48 -4.61
CA ARG A 173 3.24 10.36 -5.97
C ARG A 173 4.14 10.99 -7.04
N THR A 174 5.00 11.92 -6.63
CA THR A 174 5.89 12.62 -7.54
C THR A 174 6.89 11.64 -8.18
N PRO A 175 7.14 11.72 -9.50
CA PRO A 175 8.15 10.91 -10.17
C PRO A 175 9.56 11.11 -9.59
N LYS A 176 10.44 10.12 -9.74
CA LYS A 176 11.82 10.18 -9.20
C LYS A 176 12.66 11.34 -9.75
N GLU A 177 12.33 11.82 -10.95
CA GLU A 177 13.13 12.82 -11.68
C GLU A 177 12.83 14.26 -11.23
N VAL A 178 11.73 14.47 -10.50
CA VAL A 178 11.29 15.80 -10.08
C VAL A 178 11.79 16.07 -8.66
N GLY A 179 12.54 17.16 -8.51
CA GLY A 179 12.96 17.65 -7.20
C GLY A 179 11.76 18.06 -6.35
N VAL A 180 11.78 17.64 -5.08
CA VAL A 180 10.72 17.94 -4.11
C VAL A 180 11.27 18.95 -3.10
N THR A 181 10.48 19.97 -2.79
CA THR A 181 10.80 20.95 -1.76
C THR A 181 10.50 20.38 -0.37
N ASP A 182 11.42 20.59 0.58
CA ASP A 182 11.23 20.23 1.99
C ASP A 182 9.92 20.81 2.54
N PHE A 183 9.26 20.09 3.45
CA PHE A 183 7.96 20.49 4.00
C PHE A 183 7.99 21.90 4.62
N GLU A 184 8.99 22.18 5.44
CA GLU A 184 9.14 23.48 6.14
C GLU A 184 9.19 24.65 5.15
N LYS A 185 10.00 24.52 4.09
CA LYS A 185 10.08 25.52 3.00
C LYS A 185 8.80 25.59 2.18
N SER A 186 8.09 24.47 2.01
CA SER A 186 6.81 24.45 1.30
C SER A 186 5.71 25.22 2.05
N GLU A 187 5.70 25.16 3.38
CA GLU A 187 4.80 25.95 4.22
C GLU A 187 5.15 27.45 4.17
N GLU A 188 6.43 27.80 4.20
CA GLU A 188 6.89 29.19 4.05
C GLU A 188 6.48 29.79 2.69
N LEU A 189 6.68 29.04 1.59
CA LEU A 189 6.25 29.44 0.25
C LEU A 189 4.73 29.59 0.14
N GLY A 190 3.98 28.68 0.75
CA GLY A 190 2.52 28.75 0.82
C GLY A 190 2.04 29.98 1.60
N ALA A 191 2.69 30.29 2.71
CA ALA A 191 2.43 31.49 3.49
C ALA A 191 2.74 32.76 2.67
N MET A 192 3.91 32.86 2.04
CA MET A 192 4.29 34.01 1.20
C MET A 192 3.28 34.25 0.06
N LYS A 193 2.82 33.20 -0.61
CA LYS A 193 1.77 33.30 -1.64
C LYS A 193 0.45 33.86 -1.10
N LEU A 194 0.03 33.42 0.08
CA LEU A 194 -1.17 33.96 0.73
C LEU A 194 -1.03 35.46 1.00
N TRP A 195 0.13 35.93 1.47
CA TRP A 195 0.36 37.36 1.70
C TRP A 195 0.32 38.18 0.42
N ASP A 196 0.87 37.66 -0.69
CA ASP A 196 0.82 38.31 -2.00
C ASP A 196 -0.61 38.39 -2.57
N ASP A 197 -1.45 37.39 -2.30
CA ASP A 197 -2.84 37.33 -2.77
C ASP A 197 -3.80 38.19 -1.92
N PHE A 198 -3.51 38.39 -0.62
CA PHE A 198 -4.28 39.29 0.25
C PHE A 198 -3.85 40.77 0.17
N GLY A 199 -2.73 41.06 -0.51
CA GLY A 199 -2.16 42.40 -0.66
C GLY A 199 -2.60 43.18 -1.92
N ARG A 200 -3.65 42.73 -2.63
CA ARG A 200 -4.26 43.44 -3.77
C ARG A 200 -5.71 43.84 -3.52
#